data_AF-A0AAW2P3D7-F1
#
_entry.id   AF-A0AAW2P3D7-F1
#
_cell.length_a   1.000
_cell.length_b   1.000
_cell.length_c   1.000
_cell.angle_alpha   90.00
_cell.angle_beta   90.00
_cell.angle_gamma   90.00
#
_symmetry.space_group_name_H-M   'P 1'
#
loop_
_entity.id
_entity.type
_entity.pdbx_description
1 polymer ?
#
loop_
_entity_poly.entity_id
_entity_poly.type
_entity_poly.pdbx_seq_one_letter_code
_entity_poly.pdbx_strand_id
1 'polypeptide(L)'
;MALLINIKLVWWQKNTIRDFENLHSGGQMHLNNLFTMKDLGVAKYYLGLKIARSDKGTAVTQSKYIHNLLHDAGVCQGKSATTPLPIGIKFSTETGRVLPNPKSYRSLIGRVLYLGFTHTDIAHAAQQLSQFM
;
A
#
# COMPACT_ATOMS: atom_id res chain seq x y z
N MET A 1 19.62 10.79 9.37
CA MET A 1 18.39 10.98 8.56
C MET A 1 17.62 9.67 8.35
N ALA A 2 18.24 8.55 7.93
CA ALA A 2 17.54 7.27 7.70
C ALA A 2 16.93 6.61 8.96
N LEU A 3 17.53 6.79 10.14
CA LEU A 3 17.03 6.23 11.41
C LEU A 3 15.72 6.89 11.88
N LEU A 4 15.53 8.19 11.62
CA LEU A 4 14.32 8.92 12.03
C LEU A 4 13.09 8.54 11.19
N ILE A 5 13.30 8.18 9.91
CA ILE A 5 12.23 7.74 9.01
C ILE A 5 11.74 6.34 9.41
N ASN A 6 12.67 5.43 9.75
CA ASN A 6 12.33 4.09 10.24
C ASN A 6 11.56 4.14 11.57
N ILE A 7 11.96 5.01 12.49
CA ILE A 7 11.24 5.19 13.77
C ILE A 7 9.84 5.77 13.52
N LYS A 8 9.68 6.76 12.64
CA LYS A 8 8.35 7.30 12.29
C LYS A 8 7.43 6.27 11.64
N LEU A 9 7.93 5.42 10.74
CA LEU A 9 7.14 4.37 10.10
C LEU A 9 6.72 3.29 11.10
N VAL A 10 7.65 2.82 11.96
CA VAL A 10 7.34 1.85 13.02
C VAL A 10 6.35 2.44 14.02
N TRP A 11 6.49 3.72 14.36
CA TRP A 11 5.59 4.40 15.29
C TRP A 11 4.21 4.63 14.68
N TRP A 12 4.14 5.05 13.41
CA TRP A 12 2.89 5.20 12.67
C TRP A 12 2.17 3.86 12.51
N GLN A 13 2.90 2.78 12.21
CA GLN A 13 2.34 1.44 12.07
C GLN A 13 1.86 0.89 13.41
N LYS A 14 2.62 1.08 14.51
CA LYS A 14 2.18 0.70 15.86
C LYS A 14 0.94 1.48 16.32
N ASN A 15 0.92 2.80 16.11
CA ASN A 15 -0.21 3.62 16.55
C ASN A 15 -1.45 3.33 15.71
N THR A 16 -1.31 3.20 14.39
CA THR A 16 -2.41 2.81 13.50
C THR A 16 -3.00 1.44 13.85
N ILE A 17 -2.17 0.45 14.15
CA ILE A 17 -2.65 -0.89 14.55
C ILE A 17 -3.37 -0.82 15.90
N ARG A 18 -2.83 -0.08 16.86
CA ARG A 18 -3.43 0.06 18.20
C ARG A 18 -4.74 0.84 18.16
N ASP A 19 -4.81 1.90 17.34
CA ASP A 19 -6.02 2.68 17.10
C ASP A 19 -7.09 1.82 16.40
N PHE A 20 -6.68 0.94 15.48
CA PHE A 20 -7.57 -0.03 14.83
C PHE A 20 -8.12 -1.07 15.82
N GLU A 21 -7.31 -1.59 16.74
CA GLU A 21 -7.75 -2.54 17.79
C GLU A 21 -8.68 -1.89 18.83
N ASN A 22 -8.41 -0.63 19.20
CA ASN A 22 -9.27 0.13 20.11
C ASN A 22 -10.62 0.49 19.47
N LEU A 23 -10.63 0.88 18.19
CA LEU A 23 -11.85 1.11 17.42
C LEU A 23 -12.68 -0.17 17.25
N HIS A 24 -12.02 -1.31 17.06
CA HIS A 24 -12.68 -2.60 16.98
C HIS A 24 -13.43 -2.92 18.29
N SER A 25 -12.80 -2.70 19.45
CA SER A 25 -13.39 -3.04 20.75
C SER A 25 -14.57 -2.12 21.12
N GLY A 26 -14.49 -0.81 20.87
CA GLY A 26 -15.56 0.14 21.17
C GLY A 26 -16.71 0.13 20.15
N GLY A 27 -16.38 0.01 18.86
CA GLY A 27 -17.36 0.02 17.78
C GLY A 27 -18.19 -1.26 17.72
N GLN A 28 -17.58 -2.42 17.99
CA GLN A 28 -18.29 -3.70 17.96
C GLN A 28 -19.44 -3.77 18.96
N MET A 29 -19.31 -3.20 20.16
CA MET A 29 -20.42 -3.22 21.13
C MET A 29 -21.65 -2.46 20.64
N HIS A 30 -21.46 -1.30 20.00
CA HIS A 30 -22.57 -0.50 19.49
C HIS A 30 -23.17 -1.11 18.21
N LEU A 31 -22.32 -1.61 17.31
CA LEU A 31 -22.75 -2.26 16.07
C LEU A 31 -23.39 -3.62 16.29
N ASN A 32 -22.94 -4.42 17.26
CA ASN A 32 -23.52 -5.73 17.57
C ASN A 32 -24.92 -5.59 18.19
N ASN A 33 -25.23 -4.44 18.78
CA ASN A 33 -26.56 -4.14 19.32
C ASN A 33 -27.55 -3.71 18.21
N LEU A 34 -27.04 -3.17 17.10
CA LEU A 34 -27.84 -2.71 15.96
C LEU A 34 -27.90 -3.75 14.83
N PHE A 35 -26.89 -4.60 14.70
CA PHE A 35 -26.74 -5.58 13.64
C PHE A 35 -26.18 -6.88 14.21
N THR A 36 -26.72 -8.02 13.77
CA THR A 36 -26.15 -9.33 14.13
C THR A 36 -24.78 -9.51 13.46
N MET A 37 -23.71 -9.15 14.17
CA MET A 37 -22.36 -9.29 13.66
C MET A 37 -21.83 -10.68 13.94
N LYS A 38 -21.39 -11.37 12.87
CA LYS A 38 -20.70 -12.65 12.99
C LYS A 38 -19.23 -12.38 13.22
N ASP A 39 -18.70 -12.80 14.36
CA ASP A 39 -17.26 -12.77 14.60
C ASP A 39 -16.57 -13.78 13.68
N LEU A 40 -15.68 -13.27 12.82
CA LEU A 40 -14.86 -14.06 11.89
C LEU A 40 -13.51 -14.44 12.51
N GLY A 41 -13.30 -14.08 13.77
CA GLY A 41 -12.06 -14.27 14.49
C GLY A 41 -10.96 -13.30 14.04
N VAL A 42 -9.72 -13.64 14.40
CA VAL A 42 -8.56 -12.77 14.21
C VAL A 42 -8.20 -12.63 12.72
N ALA A 43 -8.31 -11.41 12.19
CA ALA A 43 -8.05 -11.12 10.78
C ALA A 43 -6.61 -11.45 10.36
N LYS A 44 -6.44 -12.42 9.46
CA LYS A 44 -5.12 -12.79 8.87
C LYS A 44 -4.78 -11.97 7.64
N TYR A 45 -5.79 -11.43 6.97
CA TYR A 45 -5.65 -10.57 5.79
C TYR A 45 -6.64 -9.42 5.87
N TYR A 46 -6.22 -8.22 5.51
CA TYR A 46 -7.07 -7.04 5.41
C TYR A 46 -6.61 -6.17 4.24
N LEU A 47 -7.49 -5.85 3.29
CA LEU A 47 -7.16 -5.07 2.08
C LEU A 47 -5.97 -5.62 1.26
N GLY A 48 -5.62 -6.91 1.37
CA GLY A 48 -4.44 -7.48 0.71
C GLY A 48 -3.13 -7.34 1.51
N LEU A 49 -3.18 -6.73 2.69
CA LEU A 49 -2.15 -6.81 3.72
C LEU A 49 -2.28 -8.14 4.46
N LYS A 50 -1.20 -8.90 4.56
CA LYS A 50 -1.10 -10.05 5.45
C LYS A 50 -0.71 -9.57 6.84
N ILE A 51 -1.48 -9.97 7.84
CA ILE A 51 -1.24 -9.66 9.24
C ILE A 51 -0.74 -10.93 9.92
N ALA A 52 0.53 -10.95 10.31
CA ALA A 52 1.14 -12.01 11.10
C ALA A 52 1.24 -11.55 12.55
N ARG A 53 0.70 -12.33 13.48
CA ARG A 53 0.77 -12.05 14.92
C ARG A 53 1.68 -13.09 15.58
N SER A 54 2.51 -12.64 16.51
CA SER A 54 3.37 -13.46 17.35
C SER A 54 3.40 -12.88 18.76
N ASP A 55 3.89 -13.64 19.73
CA ASP A 55 4.02 -13.18 21.12
C ASP A 55 4.93 -11.94 21.25
N LYS A 56 5.77 -11.69 20.24
CA LYS A 56 6.65 -10.52 20.15
C LYS A 56 5.98 -9.29 19.50
N GLY A 57 4.78 -9.46 18.93
CA GLY A 57 4.00 -8.40 18.31
C GLY A 57 3.39 -8.76 16.94
N THR A 58 2.82 -7.74 16.31
CA THR A 58 2.10 -7.85 15.02
C THR A 58 2.95 -7.29 13.88
N ALA A 59 3.19 -8.11 12.86
CA ALA A 59 3.84 -7.73 11.61
C ALA A 59 2.79 -7.67 10.49
N VAL A 60 2.91 -6.66 9.63
CA VAL A 60 2.03 -6.47 8.48
C VAL A 60 2.87 -6.46 7.22
N THR A 61 2.49 -7.23 6.20
CA THR A 61 3.25 -7.29 4.93
C THR A 61 2.33 -7.26 3.71
N GLN A 62 2.78 -6.60 2.64
CA GLN A 62 2.11 -6.55 1.33
C GLN A 62 2.81 -7.39 0.25
N SER A 63 3.80 -8.22 0.61
CA SER A 63 4.64 -8.93 -0.38
C SER A 63 3.85 -9.72 -1.43
N LYS A 64 2.72 -10.34 -1.05
CA LYS A 64 1.85 -11.05 -2.00
C LYS A 64 1.21 -10.10 -3.02
N TYR A 65 0.77 -8.93 -2.57
CA TYR A 65 0.20 -7.91 -3.45
C TYR A 65 1.26 -7.37 -4.41
N ILE A 66 2.46 -7.06 -3.90
CA ILE A 66 3.59 -6.61 -4.72
C ILE A 66 3.94 -7.64 -5.79
N HIS A 67 4.07 -8.91 -5.38
CA HIS A 67 4.39 -9.99 -6.32
C HIS A 67 3.35 -10.12 -7.43
N ASN A 68 2.06 -10.09 -7.07
CA ASN A 68 0.97 -10.15 -8.06
C ASN A 68 0.99 -8.92 -8.99
N LEU A 69 1.25 -7.72 -8.46
CA LEU A 69 1.36 -6.52 -9.27
C LEU A 69 2.51 -6.62 -10.29
N LEU A 70 3.69 -7.08 -9.85
CA LEU A 70 4.85 -7.25 -10.74
C LEU A 70 4.57 -8.29 -11.82
N HIS A 71 3.84 -9.36 -11.48
CA HIS A 71 3.41 -10.38 -12.42
C HIS A 71 2.45 -9.82 -13.47
N ASP A 72 1.39 -9.12 -13.03
CA ASP A 72 0.40 -8.51 -13.92
C ASP A 72 1.00 -7.42 -14.82
N ALA A 73 2.01 -6.70 -14.32
CA ALA A 73 2.74 -5.68 -15.09
C ALA A 73 3.83 -6.28 -15.99
N GLY A 74 4.10 -7.59 -15.91
CA GLY A 74 5.12 -8.27 -16.72
C GLY A 74 6.57 -7.93 -16.34
N VAL A 75 6.80 -7.48 -15.10
CA VAL A 75 8.12 -6.99 -14.62
C VAL A 75 8.69 -7.82 -13.47
N CYS A 76 8.28 -9.10 -13.34
CA CYS A 76 8.79 -10.02 -12.31
C CYS A 76 10.32 -10.17 -12.29
N GLN A 77 11.00 -10.01 -13.43
CA GLN A 77 12.45 -10.10 -13.55
C GLN A 77 13.14 -8.72 -13.57
N GLY A 78 12.43 -7.68 -13.10
CA GLY A 78 12.96 -6.32 -13.01
C GLY A 78 14.18 -6.25 -12.09
N LYS A 79 15.19 -5.48 -12.49
CA LYS A 79 16.34 -5.19 -11.63
C LYS A 79 15.91 -4.28 -10.49
N SER A 80 16.51 -4.48 -9.31
CA SER A 80 16.33 -3.54 -8.20
C SER A 80 16.82 -2.15 -8.61
N ALA A 81 16.00 -1.14 -8.38
CA ALA A 81 16.36 0.26 -8.60
C ALA A 81 16.67 0.93 -7.26
N THR A 82 17.73 1.72 -7.21
CA THR A 82 18.10 2.50 -6.01
C THR A 82 17.08 3.60 -5.73
N THR A 83 16.49 4.18 -6.79
CA THR A 83 15.42 5.17 -6.68
C THR A 83 14.24 4.75 -7.56
N PRO A 84 12.99 4.90 -7.09
CA PRO A 84 11.82 4.51 -7.86
C PRO A 84 11.52 5.46 -9.03
N LEU A 85 12.05 6.69 -8.96
CA LEU A 85 12.04 7.63 -10.07
C LEU A 85 13.42 8.29 -10.20
N PRO A 86 14.00 8.36 -11.42
CA PRO A 86 15.23 9.12 -11.66
C PRO A 86 15.04 10.62 -11.38
N ILE A 87 16.09 11.25 -10.84
CA ILE A 87 16.09 12.69 -10.52
C ILE A 87 16.15 13.50 -11.82
N GLY A 88 15.31 14.53 -11.94
CA GLY A 88 15.31 15.45 -13.07
C GLY A 88 14.49 15.02 -14.29
N ILE A 89 13.73 13.93 -14.20
CA ILE A 89 12.75 13.59 -15.23
C ILE A 89 11.66 14.66 -15.26
N LYS A 90 11.47 15.27 -16.44
CA LYS A 90 10.32 16.11 -16.76
C LYS A 90 9.34 15.29 -17.57
N PHE A 91 8.22 14.94 -16.96
CA PHE A 91 7.09 14.37 -17.69
C PHE A 91 6.37 15.47 -18.46
N SER A 92 5.87 15.15 -19.64
CA SER A 92 5.08 16.05 -20.48
C SER A 92 3.89 15.30 -21.04
N THR A 93 2.74 15.96 -21.07
CA THR A 93 1.52 15.47 -21.71
C THR A 93 1.54 15.64 -23.23
N GLU A 94 2.41 16.52 -23.73
CA GLU A 94 2.47 16.92 -25.15
C GLU A 94 3.49 16.11 -25.95
N THR A 95 4.40 15.41 -25.27
CA THR A 95 5.47 14.64 -25.92
C THR A 95 5.39 13.17 -25.56
N GLY A 96 5.57 12.32 -26.58
CA GLY A 96 5.63 10.86 -26.43
C GLY A 96 4.57 10.12 -27.24
N ARG A 97 4.58 8.80 -27.09
CA ARG A 97 3.63 7.91 -27.77
C ARG A 97 2.36 7.78 -26.94
N VAL A 98 1.22 8.09 -27.54
CA VAL A 98 -0.09 7.87 -26.91
C VAL A 98 -0.26 6.38 -26.63
N LEU A 99 -0.65 6.05 -25.39
CA LEU A 99 -0.97 4.68 -25.04
C LEU A 99 -2.24 4.23 -25.79
N PRO A 100 -2.23 3.07 -26.46
CA PRO A 100 -3.40 2.57 -27.19
C PRO A 100 -4.56 2.22 -26.26
N ASN A 101 -4.28 1.91 -24.99
CA ASN A 101 -5.30 1.65 -23.97
C ASN A 101 -5.01 2.45 -22.67
N PRO A 102 -5.68 3.59 -22.45
CA PRO A 102 -5.50 4.38 -21.23
C PRO A 102 -6.01 3.67 -19.96
N LYS A 103 -6.93 2.70 -20.09
CA LYS A 103 -7.44 1.94 -18.93
C LYS A 103 -6.35 1.12 -18.26
N SER A 104 -5.45 0.52 -19.05
CA SER A 104 -4.33 -0.28 -18.52
C SER A 104 -3.40 0.59 -17.67
N TYR A 105 -3.11 1.81 -18.13
CA TYR A 105 -2.29 2.77 -17.38
C TYR A 105 -2.97 3.16 -16.06
N ARG A 106 -4.24 3.59 -16.10
CA ARG A 106 -5.00 3.99 -14.91
C ARG A 106 -5.12 2.85 -13.89
N SER A 107 -5.37 1.62 -14.35
CA SER A 107 -5.42 0.43 -13.50
C SER A 107 -4.08 0.14 -12.83
N LEU A 108 -2.97 0.30 -13.55
CA LEU A 108 -1.63 0.09 -13.00
C LEU A 108 -1.30 1.16 -11.95
N ILE A 109 -1.49 2.44 -12.29
CA ILE A 109 -1.18 3.54 -11.37
C ILE A 109 -2.07 3.48 -10.13
N GLY A 110 -3.35 3.10 -10.24
CA GLY A 110 -4.21 2.89 -9.07
C GLY A 110 -3.64 1.85 -8.09
N ARG A 111 -3.06 0.76 -8.61
CA ARG A 111 -2.40 -0.28 -7.79
C ARG A 111 -1.08 0.20 -7.19
N VAL A 112 -0.31 1.00 -7.91
CA VAL A 112 0.93 1.61 -7.41
C VAL A 112 0.65 2.68 -6.34
N LEU A 113 -0.41 3.49 -6.50
CA LEU A 113 -0.89 4.43 -5.48
C LEU A 113 -1.31 3.68 -4.21
N TYR A 114 -2.04 2.56 -4.36
CA TYR A 114 -2.39 1.71 -3.22
C TYR A 114 -1.15 1.23 -2.43
N LEU A 115 -0.09 0.83 -3.14
CA LEU A 115 1.18 0.49 -2.51
C LEU A 115 1.84 1.67 -1.80
N GLY A 116 1.81 2.86 -2.43
CA GLY A 116 2.38 4.09 -1.88
C GLY A 116 1.83 4.49 -0.51
N PHE A 117 0.61 4.07 -0.16
CA PHE A 117 0.06 4.30 1.19
C PHE A 117 0.83 3.57 2.30
N THR A 118 1.49 2.45 2.00
CA THR A 118 2.27 1.69 2.98
C THR A 118 3.77 1.73 2.71
N HIS A 119 4.18 2.09 1.49
CA HIS A 119 5.55 2.15 1.00
C HIS A 119 5.90 3.58 0.60
N THR A 120 6.41 4.35 1.57
CA THR A 120 6.75 5.77 1.38
C THR A 120 7.90 5.99 0.39
N ASP A 121 8.72 4.97 0.16
CA ASP A 121 9.79 4.98 -0.84
C ASP A 121 9.25 5.20 -2.25
N ILE A 122 8.13 4.56 -2.60
CA ILE A 122 7.52 4.68 -3.94
C ILE A 122 6.41 5.74 -4.02
N ALA A 123 5.93 6.25 -2.87
CA ALA A 123 4.79 7.17 -2.81
C ALA A 123 4.97 8.42 -3.69
N HIS A 124 6.17 9.01 -3.69
CA HIS A 124 6.47 10.18 -4.53
C HIS A 124 6.35 9.83 -6.03
N ALA A 125 6.92 8.70 -6.46
CA ALA A 125 6.85 8.27 -7.85
C ALA A 125 5.40 7.99 -8.27
N ALA A 126 4.62 7.32 -7.41
CA ALA A 126 3.21 7.04 -7.64
C ALA A 126 2.40 8.33 -7.83
N GLN A 127 2.63 9.33 -6.97
CA GLN A 127 1.97 10.63 -7.04
C GLN A 127 2.31 11.36 -8.34
N GLN A 128 3.60 11.41 -8.74
CA GLN A 128 4.02 12.05 -9.99
C GLN A 128 3.34 11.41 -11.20
N LEU A 129 3.32 10.07 -11.28
CA LEU A 129 2.71 9.34 -12.40
C LEU A 129 1.18 9.55 -12.48
N SER A 130 0.52 9.73 -11.33
CA SER A 130 -0.94 9.96 -11.27
C SER A 130 -1.39 11.27 -11.93
N GLN A 131 -0.49 12.25 -12.10
CA GLN A 131 -0.80 13.52 -12.76
C GLN A 131 -1.01 13.37 -14.27
N PHE A 132 -0.60 12.23 -14.85
CA PHE A 132 -0.63 11.95 -16.30
C PHE A 132 -1.69 10.89 -16.67
N MET A 133 -2.77 10.78 -15.89
CA MET A 133 -3.89 9.84 -16.11
C MET A 133 -4.90 10.26 -17.18
#